data_AF-A0A2H5YGM3-F1
#
_entry.id   AF-A0A2H5YGM3-F1
#
_cell.length_a   1.000
_cell.length_b   1.000
_cell.length_c   1.000
_cell.angle_alpha   90.00
_cell.angle_beta   90.00
_cell.angle_gamma   90.00
#
_symmetry.space_group_name_H-M   'P 1'
#
loop_
_entity.id
_entity.type
_entity.pdbx_description
1 polymer ?
#
loop_
_entity_poly.entity_id
_entity_poly.type
_entity_poly.pdbx_seq_one_letter_code
_entity_poly.pdbx_strand_id
1 'polypeptide(L)'
;MDGRELTPSRPLSKRDLLDRVLTAIELSGWDALIISDEHPFLLRASKPPSELMLRVYVWNLTPGGPRSVRPEDEWRIQITGIQQLSLTPGETTLLLGWHEGVQVFVGFDPWQHRRFGRSPSIQVRGAAVQDAAKNGLSVHRRNSRDLAIAFKPDQFMNYALNQAALHEFKRENEALALEAAATESGPDITVVESLPRERQAVILGVQRWMRERRFREEVLRAYRRQCAVCRIQLKLVDAAHIVPVSVPGSTDEVRNGLCLCPLHHRAFDAGLLLVYPDYHIRVNRQHLANLRREGVSQGEESMSELECNTIWVPERPEERPAREYLHKRLSLHGIPV
;
A
#
# COMPACT_ATOMS: atom_id res chain seq x y z
N MET A 1 8.79 -10.16 15.50
CA MET A 1 10.06 -9.50 15.90
C MET A 1 10.78 -9.11 14.63
N ASP A 2 10.75 -7.82 14.29
CA ASP A 2 11.89 -7.16 13.63
C ASP A 2 11.77 -5.67 13.96
N GLY A 3 11.86 -5.37 15.27
CA GLY A 3 11.92 -4.01 15.80
C GLY A 3 13.31 -3.46 15.56
N ARG A 4 13.64 -3.18 14.29
CA ARG A 4 14.91 -2.55 13.95
C ARG A 4 14.92 -1.17 14.58
N GLU A 5 15.83 -0.99 15.52
CA GLU A 5 16.09 0.29 16.17
C GLU A 5 16.40 1.34 15.10
N LEU A 6 15.83 2.55 15.23
CA LEU A 6 16.06 3.63 14.27
C LEU A 6 17.52 4.06 14.36
N THR A 7 18.33 3.54 13.45
CA THR A 7 19.75 3.85 13.38
C THR A 7 20.03 4.86 12.27
N PRO A 8 20.93 5.83 12.51
CA PRO A 8 21.38 6.75 11.47
C PRO A 8 21.97 5.96 10.31
N SER A 9 21.52 6.28 9.11
CA SER A 9 22.04 5.73 7.86
C SER A 9 22.81 6.81 7.11
N ARG A 10 23.72 6.40 6.22
CA ARG A 10 24.42 7.35 5.36
C ARG A 10 23.38 8.10 4.51
N PRO A 11 23.40 9.45 4.49
CA PRO A 11 22.47 10.21 3.66
C PRO A 11 22.57 9.82 2.19
N LEU A 12 21.43 9.58 1.56
CA LEU A 12 21.32 9.29 0.14
C LEU A 12 21.52 10.56 -0.70
N SER A 13 22.01 10.39 -1.93
CA SER A 13 22.04 11.46 -2.91
C SER A 13 20.63 11.80 -3.41
N LYS A 14 20.46 12.92 -4.12
CA LYS A 14 19.16 13.26 -4.72
C LYS A 14 18.73 12.22 -5.77
N ARG A 15 19.68 11.69 -6.54
CA ARG A 15 19.40 10.62 -7.51
C ARG A 15 18.90 9.35 -6.82
N ASP A 16 19.57 8.92 -5.75
CA ASP A 16 19.12 7.74 -5.00
C ASP A 16 17.74 7.97 -4.35
N LEU A 17 17.45 9.18 -3.89
CA LEU A 17 16.11 9.52 -3.38
C LEU A 17 15.04 9.50 -4.48
N LEU A 18 15.37 9.94 -5.70
CA LEU A 18 14.48 9.80 -6.86
C LEU A 18 14.20 8.33 -7.14
N ASP A 19 15.22 7.45 -7.10
CA ASP A 19 15.04 6.01 -7.30
C ASP A 19 14.12 5.40 -6.23
N ARG A 20 14.22 5.84 -4.97
CA ARG A 20 13.28 5.42 -3.90
C ARG A 20 11.85 5.85 -4.19
N VAL A 21 11.63 7.04 -4.74
CA VAL A 21 10.30 7.55 -5.11
C VAL A 21 9.74 6.75 -6.29
N LEU A 22 10.52 6.51 -7.34
CA LEU A 22 10.09 5.72 -8.51
C LEU A 22 9.71 4.30 -8.11
N THR A 23 10.57 3.64 -7.32
CA THR A 23 10.30 2.30 -6.77
C THR A 23 9.01 2.29 -5.95
N ALA A 24 8.74 3.36 -5.19
CA ALA A 24 7.53 3.44 -4.36
C ALA A 24 6.25 3.57 -5.21
N ILE A 25 6.29 4.36 -6.29
CA ILE A 25 5.17 4.47 -7.23
C ILE A 25 4.88 3.10 -7.87
N GLU A 26 5.92 2.40 -8.34
CA GLU A 26 5.82 1.05 -8.90
C GLU A 26 5.26 0.03 -7.91
N LEU A 27 5.73 0.05 -6.65
CA LEU A 27 5.24 -0.83 -5.58
C LEU A 27 3.78 -0.56 -5.22
N SER A 28 3.28 0.66 -5.42
CA SER A 28 1.85 0.98 -5.32
C SER A 28 1.03 0.51 -6.55
N GLY A 29 1.67 -0.10 -7.54
CA GLY A 29 1.03 -0.59 -8.76
C GLY A 29 0.70 0.51 -9.77
N TRP A 30 1.50 1.58 -9.79
CA TRP A 30 1.43 2.69 -10.75
C TRP A 30 2.71 2.75 -11.57
N ASP A 31 2.62 3.21 -12.82
CA ASP A 31 3.79 3.54 -13.63
C ASP A 31 4.25 4.97 -13.32
N ALA A 32 5.55 5.23 -13.46
CA ALA A 32 6.13 6.55 -13.27
C ALA A 32 6.94 7.00 -14.49
N LEU A 33 6.71 8.22 -14.96
CA LEU A 33 7.52 8.89 -15.98
C LEU A 33 8.20 10.11 -15.35
N ILE A 34 9.52 10.23 -15.56
CA ILE A 34 10.29 11.41 -15.14
C ILE A 34 10.07 12.52 -16.16
N ILE A 35 9.53 13.66 -15.71
CA ILE A 35 9.43 14.89 -16.51
C ILE A 35 10.63 15.80 -16.22
N SER A 36 11.08 15.83 -14.96
CA SER A 36 12.34 16.46 -14.54
C SER A 36 12.94 15.70 -13.36
N ASP A 37 14.23 15.40 -13.44
CA ASP A 37 15.05 14.79 -12.39
C ASP A 37 15.83 15.82 -11.54
N GLU A 38 15.72 17.12 -11.85
CA GLU A 38 16.21 18.19 -10.98
C GLU A 38 15.30 18.34 -9.76
N HIS A 39 15.88 18.52 -8.57
CA HIS A 39 15.09 18.62 -7.33
C HIS A 39 14.47 20.02 -7.19
N PRO A 40 13.13 20.15 -7.00
CA PRO A 40 12.12 19.11 -6.79
C PRO A 40 11.75 18.34 -8.06
N PHE A 41 11.68 17.02 -7.94
CA PHE A 41 11.39 16.15 -9.07
C PHE A 41 9.98 16.40 -9.59
N LEU A 42 9.81 16.36 -10.91
CA LEU A 42 8.51 16.40 -11.55
C LEU A 42 8.27 15.05 -12.21
N LEU A 43 7.27 14.33 -11.71
CA LEU A 43 6.94 12.98 -12.15
C LEU A 43 5.49 12.93 -12.61
N ARG A 44 5.22 12.08 -13.58
CA ARG A 44 3.85 11.73 -13.99
C ARG A 44 3.61 10.30 -13.58
N ALA A 45 2.71 10.09 -12.64
CA ALA A 45 2.29 8.77 -12.18
C ALA A 45 0.98 8.38 -12.88
N SER A 46 0.90 7.17 -13.42
CA SER A 46 -0.30 6.69 -14.10
C SER A 46 -0.70 5.27 -13.71
N LYS A 47 -2.00 5.06 -13.54
CA LYS A 47 -2.65 3.75 -13.44
C LYS A 47 -3.99 3.86 -14.16
N PRO A 48 -4.06 3.52 -15.46
CA PRO A 48 -5.23 3.79 -16.28
C PRO A 48 -6.55 3.34 -15.63
N PRO A 49 -7.59 4.19 -15.67
CA PRO A 49 -7.66 5.47 -16.38
C PRO A 49 -7.10 6.68 -15.60
N SER A 50 -6.55 6.48 -14.41
CA SER A 50 -6.07 7.56 -13.53
C SER A 50 -4.64 8.01 -13.85
N GLU A 51 -4.40 9.31 -13.72
CA GLU A 51 -3.09 9.94 -13.89
C GLU A 51 -2.93 11.09 -12.89
N LEU A 52 -1.70 11.34 -12.44
CA LEU A 52 -1.37 12.40 -11.49
C LEU A 52 0.00 13.01 -11.80
N MET A 53 0.07 14.34 -11.83
CA MET A 53 1.33 15.07 -11.86
C MET A 53 1.83 15.28 -10.43
N LEU A 54 3.04 14.82 -10.12
CA LEU A 54 3.66 14.86 -8.81
C LEU A 54 4.86 15.80 -8.81
N ARG A 55 4.84 16.82 -7.93
CA ARG A 55 6.01 17.63 -7.61
C ARG A 55 6.58 17.18 -6.28
N VAL A 56 7.73 16.51 -6.31
CA VAL A 56 8.26 15.79 -5.15
C VAL A 56 9.46 16.51 -4.55
N TYR A 57 9.25 17.08 -3.37
CA TYR A 57 10.29 17.61 -2.51
C TYR A 57 10.69 16.55 -1.48
N VAL A 58 11.84 15.89 -1.65
CA VAL A 58 12.31 14.86 -0.72
C VAL A 58 13.72 15.15 -0.17
N TRP A 59 13.93 14.89 1.12
CA TRP A 59 15.24 14.89 1.79
C TRP A 59 15.41 13.66 2.68
N ASN A 60 16.65 13.40 3.10
CA ASN A 60 16.93 12.37 4.10
C ASN A 60 16.40 12.80 5.47
N LEU A 61 15.78 11.87 6.19
CA LEU A 61 15.51 11.98 7.61
C LEU A 61 16.83 11.75 8.37
N THR A 62 17.14 12.69 9.27
CA THR A 62 18.35 12.65 10.10
C THR A 62 17.98 12.89 11.56
N PRO A 63 18.79 12.43 12.53
CA PRO A 63 18.54 12.70 13.94
C PRO A 63 18.50 14.21 14.26
N GLY A 64 17.64 14.60 15.20
CA GLY A 64 17.31 15.98 15.54
C GLY A 64 18.39 16.79 16.29
N GLY A 65 19.53 16.21 16.66
CA GLY A 65 20.62 16.92 17.34
C GLY A 65 21.60 15.99 18.11
N PRO A 66 22.66 16.53 18.74
CA PRO A 66 23.59 15.73 19.53
C PRO A 66 22.90 15.09 20.74
N ARG A 67 23.27 13.83 21.04
CA ARG A 67 22.67 12.94 22.05
C ARG A 67 22.51 13.52 23.47
N SER A 68 23.19 14.62 23.80
CA SER A 68 23.28 15.15 25.16
C SER A 68 22.20 16.16 25.57
N VAL A 69 21.28 16.58 24.69
CA VAL A 69 20.39 17.73 24.98
C VAL A 69 18.89 17.52 24.63
N ARG A 70 18.48 16.43 23.97
CA ARG A 70 17.09 16.28 23.47
C ARG A 70 16.59 14.83 23.52
N PRO A 71 15.27 14.59 23.56
CA PRO A 71 14.72 13.24 23.54
C PRO A 71 15.28 12.45 22.36
N GLU A 72 15.78 11.24 22.62
CA GLU A 72 16.51 10.37 21.68
C GLU A 72 15.68 9.94 20.45
N ASP A 73 14.39 10.27 20.43
CA ASP A 73 13.38 9.79 19.48
C ASP A 73 12.85 10.89 18.53
N GLU A 74 13.65 11.88 18.16
CA GLU A 74 13.25 12.93 17.19
C GLU A 74 14.11 12.93 15.92
N TRP A 75 13.44 12.83 14.77
CA TRP A 75 14.03 12.87 13.43
C TRP A 75 13.59 14.13 12.70
N ARG A 76 14.35 14.56 11.70
CA ARG A 76 14.03 15.76 10.91
C ARG A 76 14.48 15.68 9.46
N ILE A 77 13.78 16.39 8.60
CA ILE A 77 14.32 16.83 7.32
C ILE A 77 14.94 18.21 7.48
N GLN A 78 16.12 18.40 6.90
CA GLN A 78 16.75 19.72 6.76
C GLN A 78 16.50 20.22 5.34
N ILE A 79 15.75 21.30 5.21
CA ILE A 79 15.39 21.83 3.89
C ILE A 79 16.56 22.68 3.38
N THR A 80 17.16 22.23 2.30
CA THR A 80 18.32 22.84 1.65
C THR A 80 18.09 22.97 0.14
N GLY A 81 18.77 23.92 -0.50
CA GLY A 81 18.74 24.10 -1.96
C GLY A 81 17.56 24.90 -2.49
N ILE A 82 16.59 25.26 -1.64
CA ILE A 82 15.41 26.06 -2.02
C ILE A 82 15.08 27.10 -0.94
N GLN A 83 14.43 28.19 -1.34
CA GLN A 83 13.98 29.26 -0.42
C GLN A 83 12.48 29.18 -0.09
N GLN A 84 11.68 28.56 -0.97
CA GLN A 84 10.25 28.34 -0.78
C GLN A 84 9.77 27.16 -1.63
N LEU A 85 8.59 26.64 -1.31
CA LEU A 85 7.92 25.64 -2.15
C LEU A 85 7.14 26.32 -3.29
N SER A 86 7.33 25.82 -4.50
CA SER A 86 6.46 26.07 -5.64
C SER A 86 5.23 25.17 -5.55
N LEU A 87 4.05 25.77 -5.45
CA LEU A 87 2.75 25.10 -5.44
C LEU A 87 2.05 25.43 -6.76
N THR A 88 2.00 24.46 -7.67
CA THR A 88 1.44 24.65 -9.02
C THR A 88 0.05 24.01 -9.09
N PRO A 89 -1.00 24.73 -9.54
CA PRO A 89 -2.31 24.13 -9.77
C PRO A 89 -2.23 22.95 -10.74
N GLY A 90 -2.96 21.87 -10.46
CA GLY A 90 -2.95 20.65 -11.27
C GLY A 90 -1.81 19.67 -10.93
N GLU A 91 -0.87 20.06 -10.08
CA GLU A 91 0.16 19.16 -9.53
C GLU A 91 -0.13 18.86 -8.06
N THR A 92 0.04 17.60 -7.66
CA THR A 92 0.11 17.24 -6.25
C THR A 92 1.54 17.50 -5.76
N THR A 93 1.69 18.49 -4.88
CA THR A 93 2.97 18.77 -4.23
C THR A 93 3.17 17.85 -3.04
N LEU A 94 4.27 17.11 -3.01
CA LEU A 94 4.64 16.23 -1.91
C LEU A 94 5.88 16.79 -1.19
N LEU A 95 5.78 16.99 0.13
CA LEU A 95 6.91 17.33 0.99
C LEU A 95 7.25 16.13 1.86
N LEU A 96 8.40 15.51 1.60
CA LEU A 96 8.75 14.19 2.09
C LEU A 96 10.12 14.16 2.79
N GLY A 97 10.22 13.32 3.82
CA GLY A 97 11.45 12.79 4.35
C GLY A 97 11.59 11.30 4.06
N TRP A 98 12.81 10.80 3.85
CA TRP A 98 13.09 9.38 3.67
C TRP A 98 14.03 8.87 4.76
N HIS A 99 13.65 7.77 5.42
CA HIS A 99 14.49 7.07 6.37
C HIS A 99 14.97 5.74 5.79
N GLU A 100 16.25 5.66 5.40
CA GLU A 100 16.81 4.49 4.70
C GLU A 100 16.82 3.23 5.57
N GLY A 101 17.16 3.34 6.87
CA GLY A 101 17.32 2.16 7.75
C GLY A 101 16.07 1.28 7.92
N VAL A 102 14.87 1.88 7.90
CA VAL A 102 13.58 1.17 7.99
C VAL A 102 12.72 1.32 6.73
N GLN A 103 13.25 1.99 5.71
CA GLN A 103 12.61 2.19 4.39
C GLN A 103 11.21 2.81 4.49
N VAL A 104 11.13 3.98 5.10
CA VAL A 104 9.86 4.71 5.34
C VAL A 104 9.96 6.13 4.83
N PHE A 105 8.91 6.59 4.15
CA PHE A 105 8.68 8.00 3.87
C PHE A 105 7.93 8.67 5.02
N VAL A 106 8.15 9.97 5.22
CA VAL A 106 7.35 10.81 6.11
C VAL A 106 6.88 12.01 5.32
N GLY A 107 5.56 12.15 5.19
CA GLY A 107 4.91 13.25 4.52
C GLY A 107 4.49 14.36 5.47
N PHE A 108 4.64 15.60 5.02
CA PHE A 108 4.26 16.82 5.72
C PHE A 108 3.35 17.69 4.84
N ASP A 109 2.62 18.62 5.46
CA ASP A 109 1.75 19.57 4.76
C ASP A 109 2.57 20.68 4.05
N PRO A 110 2.66 20.70 2.71
CA PRO A 110 3.42 21.72 1.99
C PRO A 110 2.77 23.11 2.05
N TRP A 111 1.47 23.23 2.36
CA TRP A 111 0.83 24.55 2.54
C TRP A 111 1.22 25.20 3.85
N GLN A 112 1.38 24.43 4.92
CA GLN A 112 1.91 24.94 6.20
C GLN A 112 3.41 25.24 6.14
N HIS A 113 4.15 24.54 5.27
CA HIS A 113 5.61 24.69 5.12
C HIS A 113 6.01 25.42 3.84
N ARG A 114 5.17 26.31 3.30
CA ARG A 114 5.43 26.98 2.02
C ARG A 114 6.64 27.90 2.02
N ARG A 115 6.84 28.66 3.11
CA ARG A 115 7.92 29.65 3.25
C ARG A 115 8.86 29.25 4.37
N PHE A 116 10.15 29.37 4.12
CA PHE A 116 11.18 28.94 5.04
C PHE A 116 11.85 30.11 5.75
N GLY A 117 12.22 29.90 7.02
CA GLY A 117 13.14 30.78 7.74
C GLY A 117 14.59 30.58 7.28
N ARG A 118 15.57 31.08 8.06
CA ARG A 118 17.01 30.95 7.71
C ARG A 118 17.54 29.52 7.71
N SER A 119 16.99 28.64 8.56
CA SER A 119 17.39 27.23 8.65
C SER A 119 16.15 26.35 8.88
N PRO A 120 15.34 26.13 7.84
CA PRO A 120 14.11 25.36 7.94
C PRO A 120 14.40 23.88 8.21
N SER A 121 13.85 23.38 9.32
CA SER A 121 13.82 21.94 9.61
C SER A 121 12.43 21.53 10.06
N ILE A 122 11.98 20.37 9.61
CA ILE A 122 10.67 19.82 9.97
C ILE A 122 10.91 18.50 10.68
N GLN A 123 10.36 18.36 11.89
CA GLN A 123 10.61 17.22 12.76
C GLN A 123 9.51 16.14 12.64
N VAL A 124 9.79 14.95 13.14
CA VAL A 124 8.85 13.85 13.33
C VAL A 124 9.36 12.96 14.47
N ARG A 125 8.46 12.39 15.27
CA ARG A 125 8.85 11.42 16.30
C ARG A 125 9.29 10.11 15.67
N GLY A 126 10.32 9.47 16.20
CA GLY A 126 10.80 8.18 15.73
C GLY A 126 9.77 7.08 15.96
N ALA A 127 8.97 7.14 17.04
CA ALA A 127 7.79 6.27 17.21
C ALA A 127 6.90 6.23 15.95
N ALA A 128 6.59 7.38 15.34
CA ALA A 128 5.78 7.42 14.12
C ALA A 128 6.46 6.68 12.94
N VAL A 129 7.78 6.83 12.81
CA VAL A 129 8.57 6.16 11.76
C VAL A 129 8.60 4.64 12.00
N GLN A 130 8.76 4.21 13.25
CA GLN A 130 8.75 2.78 13.63
C GLN A 130 7.37 2.16 13.44
N ASP A 131 6.31 2.87 13.84
CA ASP A 131 4.93 2.40 13.69
C ASP A 131 4.58 2.24 12.21
N ALA A 132 5.00 3.16 11.34
CA ALA A 132 4.85 2.98 9.90
C ALA A 132 5.71 1.83 9.35
N ALA A 133 6.93 1.65 9.88
CA ALA A 133 7.78 0.51 9.50
C ALA A 133 7.16 -0.84 9.91
N LYS A 134 6.36 -0.89 10.97
CA LYS A 134 5.64 -2.10 11.40
C LYS A 134 4.32 -2.25 10.64
N ASN A 135 3.46 -1.25 10.75
CA ASN A 135 2.05 -1.31 10.38
C ASN A 135 1.82 -0.88 8.91
N GLY A 136 2.79 -0.21 8.29
CA GLY A 136 2.78 0.24 6.89
C GLY A 136 2.45 1.71 6.72
N LEU A 137 1.67 2.26 7.65
CA LEU A 137 1.34 3.68 7.72
C LEU A 137 1.18 4.04 9.20
N SER A 138 1.53 5.26 9.55
CA SER A 138 1.19 5.88 10.84
C SER A 138 0.87 7.35 10.61
N VAL A 139 0.02 7.89 11.47
CA VAL A 139 -0.31 9.31 11.51
C VAL A 139 0.05 9.79 12.89
N HIS A 140 0.82 10.87 12.97
CA HIS A 140 1.27 11.40 14.24
C HIS A 140 1.07 12.91 14.27
N ARG A 141 0.37 13.39 15.29
CA ARG A 141 0.18 14.83 15.50
C ARG A 141 1.46 15.49 15.99
N ARG A 142 2.07 16.33 15.17
CA ARG A 142 3.32 17.03 15.54
C ARG A 142 3.05 18.23 16.44
N ASN A 143 1.97 18.96 16.17
CA ASN A 143 1.48 20.06 16.99
C ASN A 143 -0.02 20.26 16.75
N SER A 144 -0.61 21.34 17.27
CA SER A 144 -2.05 21.58 17.18
C SER A 144 -2.60 21.70 15.76
N ARG A 145 -1.77 21.96 14.74
CA ARG A 145 -2.20 22.20 13.36
C ARG A 145 -1.53 21.30 12.32
N ASP A 146 -0.53 20.51 12.69
CA ASP A 146 0.35 19.82 11.76
C ASP A 146 0.46 18.33 12.07
N LEU A 147 0.32 17.51 11.02
CA LEU A 147 0.43 16.07 11.06
C LEU A 147 1.69 15.64 10.31
N ALA A 148 2.36 14.63 10.86
CA ALA A 148 3.36 13.87 10.14
C ALA A 148 2.76 12.51 9.79
N ILE A 149 2.81 12.14 8.52
CA ILE A 149 2.25 10.87 8.03
C ILE A 149 3.39 10.02 7.54
N ALA A 150 3.76 9.00 8.31
CA ALA A 150 4.81 8.09 7.94
C ALA A 150 4.21 6.90 7.20
N PHE A 151 4.83 6.44 6.11
CA PHE A 151 4.30 5.35 5.29
C PHE A 151 5.39 4.60 4.54
N LYS A 152 5.15 3.31 4.31
CA LYS A 152 6.03 2.47 3.49
C LYS A 152 5.84 2.75 1.99
N PRO A 153 6.83 2.40 1.16
CA PRO A 153 6.78 2.61 -0.29
C PRO A 153 5.50 2.10 -0.97
N ASP A 154 4.94 0.96 -0.55
CA ASP A 154 3.70 0.40 -1.11
C ASP A 154 2.47 1.30 -0.88
N GLN A 155 2.52 2.21 0.08
CA GLN A 155 1.46 3.18 0.39
C GLN A 155 1.67 4.56 -0.24
N PHE A 156 2.71 4.75 -1.06
CA PHE A 156 3.09 6.05 -1.59
C PHE A 156 1.96 6.72 -2.39
N MET A 157 1.31 5.98 -3.29
CA MET A 157 0.21 6.56 -4.08
C MET A 157 -1.06 6.79 -3.26
N ASN A 158 -1.30 6.00 -2.21
CA ASN A 158 -2.41 6.27 -1.27
C ASN A 158 -2.19 7.61 -0.56
N TYR A 159 -0.96 7.88 -0.10
CA TYR A 159 -0.60 9.19 0.46
C TYR A 159 -0.72 10.29 -0.59
N ALA A 160 -0.14 10.12 -1.78
CA ALA A 160 -0.10 11.16 -2.81
C ALA A 160 -1.50 11.57 -3.29
N LEU A 161 -2.38 10.61 -3.59
CA LEU A 161 -3.75 10.88 -4.03
C LEU A 161 -4.59 11.60 -2.95
N ASN A 162 -4.26 11.40 -1.68
CA ASN A 162 -5.02 11.93 -0.55
C ASN A 162 -4.25 12.98 0.25
N GLN A 163 -3.17 13.53 -0.30
CA GLN A 163 -2.21 14.33 0.44
C GLN A 163 -2.89 15.53 1.12
N ALA A 164 -3.71 16.30 0.39
CA ALA A 164 -4.40 17.45 0.97
C ALA A 164 -5.40 17.02 2.05
N ALA A 165 -6.25 16.02 1.75
CA ALA A 165 -7.31 15.56 2.63
C ALA A 165 -6.77 15.00 3.96
N LEU A 166 -5.65 14.28 3.91
CA LEU A 166 -4.99 13.71 5.09
C LEU A 166 -4.42 14.79 6.03
N HIS A 167 -3.96 15.92 5.49
CA HIS A 167 -3.35 17.02 6.28
C HIS A 167 -4.35 18.08 6.76
N GLU A 168 -5.62 17.96 6.38
CA GLU A 168 -6.67 18.88 6.82
C GLU A 168 -7.25 18.58 8.21
N PHE A 169 -6.86 17.47 8.83
CA PHE A 169 -7.29 17.01 10.17
C PHE A 169 -6.62 17.86 11.27
N LYS A 170 -7.13 19.08 11.49
CA LYS A 170 -6.55 20.06 12.41
C LYS A 170 -7.10 19.99 13.83
N ARG A 171 -8.31 19.47 14.01
CA ARG A 171 -8.93 19.32 15.34
C ARG A 171 -8.41 18.05 16.01
N GLU A 172 -8.31 18.09 17.33
CA GLU A 172 -7.71 17.00 18.11
C GLU A 172 -8.46 15.68 17.97
N ASN A 173 -9.77 15.69 18.16
CA ASN A 173 -10.63 14.53 18.01
C ASN A 173 -10.57 13.93 16.60
N GLU A 174 -10.53 14.78 15.57
CA GLU A 174 -10.38 14.37 14.17
C GLU A 174 -9.01 13.69 13.93
N ALA A 175 -7.93 14.32 14.39
CA ALA A 175 -6.57 13.79 14.25
C ALA A 175 -6.41 12.45 14.98
N LEU A 176 -6.96 12.31 16.19
CA LEU A 176 -6.95 11.06 16.95
C LEU A 176 -7.72 9.94 16.24
N ALA A 177 -8.86 10.26 15.62
CA ALA A 177 -9.62 9.28 14.84
C ALA A 177 -8.84 8.83 13.59
N LEU A 178 -8.14 9.74 12.92
CA LEU A 178 -7.28 9.41 11.79
C LEU A 178 -6.06 8.56 12.21
N GLU A 179 -5.44 8.90 13.34
CA GLU A 179 -4.34 8.13 13.94
C GLU A 179 -4.79 6.72 14.31
N ALA A 180 -5.94 6.57 14.96
CA ALA A 180 -6.51 5.26 15.29
C ALA A 180 -6.81 4.42 14.04
N ALA A 181 -7.23 5.05 12.93
CA ALA A 181 -7.45 4.34 11.67
C ALA A 181 -6.18 3.78 11.02
N ALA A 182 -5.01 4.30 11.37
CA ALA A 182 -3.71 3.76 10.97
C ALA A 182 -3.23 2.60 11.88
N THR A 183 -4.06 2.14 12.82
CA THR A 183 -3.75 1.02 13.73
C THR A 183 -4.59 -0.22 13.43
N GLU A 184 -4.18 -1.36 13.97
CA GLU A 184 -4.95 -2.62 13.85
C GLU A 184 -6.32 -2.55 14.53
N SER A 185 -6.43 -1.82 15.65
CA SER A 185 -7.68 -1.64 16.37
C SER A 185 -8.70 -0.82 15.57
N GLY A 186 -8.22 0.03 14.66
CA GLY A 186 -9.06 1.00 13.96
C GLY A 186 -9.60 2.10 14.87
N PRO A 187 -10.41 3.02 14.32
CA PRO A 187 -11.01 4.11 15.07
C PRO A 187 -12.29 3.68 15.79
N ASP A 188 -12.69 4.43 16.82
CA ASP A 188 -14.02 4.30 17.42
C ASP A 188 -15.08 4.75 16.40
N ILE A 189 -15.98 3.82 16.04
CA ILE A 189 -17.02 4.04 15.05
C ILE A 189 -17.93 5.21 15.44
N THR A 190 -18.25 5.36 16.72
CA THR A 190 -19.12 6.44 17.21
C THR A 190 -18.47 7.82 17.01
N VAL A 191 -17.15 7.89 17.20
CA VAL A 191 -16.38 9.10 16.91
C VAL A 191 -16.39 9.39 15.42
N VAL A 192 -16.15 8.38 14.57
CA VAL A 192 -16.16 8.55 13.11
C VAL A 192 -17.52 9.03 12.61
N GLU A 193 -18.61 8.40 13.03
CA GLU A 193 -19.98 8.75 12.62
C GLU A 193 -20.37 10.19 13.00
N SER A 194 -19.74 10.75 14.04
CA SER A 194 -19.95 12.14 14.46
C SER A 194 -19.24 13.19 13.58
N LEU A 195 -18.29 12.78 12.74
CA LEU A 195 -17.49 13.69 11.90
C LEU A 195 -18.19 14.02 10.58
N PRO A 196 -17.81 15.11 9.89
CA PRO A 196 -18.30 15.39 8.53
C PRO A 196 -18.00 14.23 7.56
N ARG A 197 -18.87 14.02 6.57
CA ARG A 197 -18.77 12.89 5.62
C ARG A 197 -17.43 12.85 4.88
N GLU A 198 -16.85 14.01 4.57
CA GLU A 198 -15.55 14.11 3.91
C GLU A 198 -14.43 13.55 4.80
N ARG A 199 -14.50 13.79 6.12
CA ARG A 199 -13.53 13.25 7.10
C ARG A 199 -13.73 11.77 7.32
N GLN A 200 -14.99 11.33 7.40
CA GLN A 200 -15.33 9.89 7.49
C GLN A 200 -14.72 9.11 6.32
N ALA A 201 -14.87 9.61 5.10
CA ALA A 201 -14.35 8.95 3.90
C ALA A 201 -12.83 8.76 3.95
N VAL A 202 -12.08 9.76 4.43
CA VAL A 202 -10.61 9.66 4.55
C VAL A 202 -10.22 8.67 5.64
N ILE A 203 -10.85 8.72 6.82
CA ILE A 203 -10.57 7.80 7.93
C ILE A 203 -10.84 6.35 7.51
N LEU A 204 -12.01 6.09 6.90
CA LEU A 204 -12.37 4.77 6.39
C LEU A 204 -11.46 4.33 5.24
N GLY A 205 -10.99 5.28 4.43
CA GLY A 205 -9.95 5.08 3.42
C GLY A 205 -8.65 4.54 4.02
N VAL A 206 -8.10 5.24 5.02
CA VAL A 206 -6.88 4.82 5.74
C VAL A 206 -7.06 3.44 6.36
N GLN A 207 -8.16 3.19 7.06
CA GLN A 207 -8.43 1.88 7.68
C GLN A 207 -8.50 0.75 6.65
N ARG A 208 -9.05 1.02 5.46
CA ARG A 208 -9.08 0.07 4.35
C ARG A 208 -7.68 -0.20 3.79
N TRP A 209 -6.85 0.83 3.58
CA TRP A 209 -5.47 0.64 3.12
C TRP A 209 -4.67 -0.25 4.07
N MET A 210 -4.86 -0.04 5.39
CA MET A 210 -4.24 -0.86 6.43
C MET A 210 -4.65 -2.34 6.34
N ARG A 211 -5.96 -2.59 6.19
CA ARG A 211 -6.51 -3.95 6.05
C ARG A 211 -6.04 -4.65 4.78
N GLU A 212 -6.12 -3.98 3.64
CA GLU A 212 -5.68 -4.51 2.33
C GLU A 212 -4.20 -4.88 2.35
N ARG A 213 -3.35 -4.02 2.90
CA ARG A 213 -1.91 -4.28 3.06
C ARG A 213 -1.67 -5.48 3.96
N ARG A 214 -2.35 -5.54 5.11
CA ARG A 214 -2.20 -6.63 6.08
C ARG A 214 -2.60 -7.96 5.45
N PHE A 215 -3.77 -8.04 4.83
CA PHE A 215 -4.24 -9.21 4.10
C PHE A 215 -3.20 -9.67 3.06
N ARG A 216 -2.71 -8.73 2.25
CA ARG A 216 -1.68 -9.02 1.23
C ARG A 216 -0.44 -9.64 1.86
N GLU A 217 0.15 -9.00 2.87
CA GLU A 217 1.39 -9.50 3.49
C GLU A 217 1.17 -10.84 4.21
N GLU A 218 0.03 -11.04 4.87
CA GLU A 218 -0.29 -12.30 5.54
C GLU A 218 -0.47 -13.46 4.55
N VAL A 219 -1.20 -13.25 3.45
CA VAL A 219 -1.37 -14.24 2.37
C VAL A 219 -0.04 -14.54 1.71
N LEU A 220 0.71 -13.51 1.28
CA LEU A 220 2.01 -13.72 0.65
C LEU A 220 2.96 -14.47 1.59
N ARG A 221 2.98 -14.16 2.89
CA ARG A 221 3.79 -14.87 3.88
C ARG A 221 3.38 -16.33 4.05
N ALA A 222 2.09 -16.60 4.21
CA ALA A 222 1.56 -17.96 4.35
C ALA A 222 1.94 -18.84 3.15
N TYR A 223 1.98 -18.22 1.96
CA TYR A 223 2.37 -18.88 0.73
C TYR A 223 3.86 -18.80 0.39
N ARG A 224 4.74 -18.39 1.32
CA ARG A 224 6.19 -18.22 1.08
C ARG A 224 6.51 -17.34 -0.14
N ARG A 225 5.60 -16.40 -0.45
CA ARG A 225 5.62 -15.51 -1.61
C ARG A 225 5.67 -16.27 -2.94
N GLN A 226 5.06 -17.46 -3.01
CA GLN A 226 5.03 -18.32 -4.19
C GLN A 226 3.61 -18.48 -4.71
N CYS A 227 3.44 -18.51 -6.04
CA CYS A 227 2.16 -18.77 -6.65
C CYS A 227 1.63 -20.14 -6.22
N ALA A 228 0.39 -20.21 -5.77
CA ALA A 228 -0.30 -21.43 -5.38
C ALA A 228 -0.41 -22.43 -6.54
N VAL A 229 -0.44 -21.95 -7.79
CA VAL A 229 -0.57 -22.79 -8.99
C VAL A 229 0.80 -23.24 -9.51
N CYS A 230 1.67 -22.30 -9.88
CA CYS A 230 2.94 -22.61 -10.56
C CYS A 230 4.21 -22.38 -9.73
N ARG A 231 4.08 -22.00 -8.45
CA ARG A 231 5.20 -21.80 -7.51
C ARG A 231 6.20 -20.69 -7.83
N ILE A 232 5.98 -19.89 -8.88
CA ILE A 232 6.83 -18.72 -9.17
C ILE A 232 6.83 -17.74 -7.98
N GLN A 233 7.99 -17.15 -7.70
CA GLN A 233 8.20 -16.25 -6.55
C GLN A 233 8.55 -14.84 -7.02
N LEU A 234 9.82 -14.55 -7.32
CA LEU A 234 10.38 -13.37 -8.03
C LEU A 234 9.72 -11.98 -7.84
N LYS A 235 8.98 -11.77 -6.74
CA LYS A 235 8.04 -10.64 -6.57
C LYS A 235 6.99 -10.53 -7.69
N LEU A 236 6.69 -11.64 -8.35
CA LEU A 236 5.70 -11.75 -9.42
C LEU A 236 4.40 -12.39 -8.91
N VAL A 237 4.01 -12.07 -7.68
CA VAL A 237 2.83 -12.65 -7.02
C VAL A 237 2.08 -11.59 -6.24
N ASP A 238 0.76 -11.77 -6.20
CA ASP A 238 -0.20 -10.95 -5.46
C ASP A 238 -1.11 -11.83 -4.61
N ALA A 239 -1.76 -11.21 -3.62
CA ALA A 239 -2.84 -11.85 -2.88
C ALA A 239 -4.17 -11.64 -3.62
N ALA A 240 -4.83 -12.74 -3.96
CA ALA A 240 -6.15 -12.77 -4.56
C ALA A 240 -7.17 -13.21 -3.50
N HIS A 241 -8.26 -12.47 -3.34
CA HIS A 241 -9.37 -12.96 -2.54
C HIS A 241 -10.09 -14.11 -3.26
N ILE A 242 -10.36 -15.20 -2.55
CA ILE A 242 -11.18 -16.30 -3.05
C ILE A 242 -12.61 -15.77 -3.24
N VAL A 243 -13.19 -15.19 -2.20
CA VAL A 243 -14.46 -14.44 -2.28
C VAL A 243 -14.13 -12.95 -2.36
N PRO A 244 -14.45 -12.25 -3.46
CA PRO A 244 -14.09 -10.85 -3.64
C PRO A 244 -14.59 -9.94 -2.51
N VAL A 245 -13.84 -8.89 -2.19
CA VAL A 245 -14.20 -7.90 -1.15
C VAL A 245 -15.56 -7.22 -1.43
N SER A 246 -15.95 -7.09 -2.70
CA SER A 246 -17.25 -6.54 -3.09
C SER A 246 -18.44 -7.41 -2.69
N VAL A 247 -18.22 -8.69 -2.34
CA VAL A 247 -19.27 -9.61 -1.92
C VAL A 247 -19.55 -9.43 -0.43
N PRO A 248 -20.83 -9.22 -0.03
CA PRO A 248 -21.20 -9.12 1.37
C PRO A 248 -20.70 -10.32 2.21
N GLY A 249 -20.15 -9.99 3.38
CA GLY A 249 -19.58 -10.96 4.31
C GLY A 249 -18.23 -11.54 3.91
N SER A 250 -17.55 -10.98 2.89
CA SER A 250 -16.14 -11.30 2.61
C SER A 250 -15.22 -10.75 3.70
N THR A 251 -14.13 -11.47 3.99
CA THR A 251 -13.18 -11.15 5.06
C THR A 251 -11.75 -11.06 4.53
N ASP A 252 -10.94 -10.27 5.22
CA ASP A 252 -9.51 -10.08 4.94
C ASP A 252 -8.64 -11.08 5.72
N GLU A 253 -9.04 -12.35 5.75
CA GLU A 253 -8.28 -13.42 6.40
C GLU A 253 -7.52 -14.28 5.40
N VAL A 254 -6.38 -14.86 5.83
CA VAL A 254 -5.55 -15.71 4.98
C VAL A 254 -6.33 -16.88 4.36
N ARG A 255 -7.32 -17.42 5.08
CA ARG A 255 -8.17 -18.52 4.60
C ARG A 255 -9.07 -18.13 3.42
N ASN A 256 -9.33 -16.83 3.22
CA ASN A 256 -10.01 -16.28 2.06
C ASN A 256 -9.01 -15.79 0.99
N GLY A 257 -7.73 -16.16 1.08
CA GLY A 257 -6.67 -15.68 0.20
C GLY A 257 -5.92 -16.79 -0.54
N LEU A 258 -5.55 -16.49 -1.78
CA LEU A 258 -4.60 -17.26 -2.59
C LEU A 258 -3.45 -16.34 -3.01
N CYS A 259 -2.21 -16.83 -2.93
CA CYS A 259 -1.07 -16.14 -3.53
C CYS A 259 -0.96 -16.57 -4.99
N LEU A 260 -1.15 -15.67 -5.96
CA LEU A 260 -1.19 -15.99 -7.38
C LEU A 260 -0.27 -15.06 -8.19
N CYS A 261 0.37 -15.59 -9.24
CA CYS A 261 1.04 -14.74 -10.21
C CYS A 261 0.03 -14.04 -11.13
N PRO A 262 0.39 -12.94 -11.81
CA PRO A 262 -0.56 -12.13 -12.60
C PRO A 262 -1.42 -12.93 -13.59
N LEU A 263 -0.84 -13.94 -14.25
CA LEU A 263 -1.56 -14.81 -15.20
C LEU A 263 -2.65 -15.63 -14.50
N HIS A 264 -2.27 -16.38 -13.46
CA HIS A 264 -3.22 -17.23 -12.72
C HIS A 264 -4.22 -16.41 -11.92
N HIS A 265 -3.83 -15.25 -11.39
CA HIS A 265 -4.72 -14.32 -10.72
C HIS A 265 -5.83 -13.87 -11.67
N ARG A 266 -5.48 -13.39 -12.86
CA ARG A 266 -6.47 -12.96 -13.87
C ARG A 266 -7.35 -14.12 -14.33
N ALA A 267 -6.79 -15.31 -14.55
CA ALA A 267 -7.56 -16.49 -14.95
C ALA A 267 -8.55 -16.94 -13.86
N PHE A 268 -8.14 -16.87 -12.58
CA PHE A 268 -8.99 -17.18 -11.44
C PHE A 268 -10.11 -16.15 -11.27
N ASP A 269 -9.81 -14.86 -11.44
CA ASP A 269 -10.79 -13.76 -11.39
C ASP A 269 -11.80 -13.77 -12.52
N ALA A 270 -11.36 -14.11 -13.72
CA ALA A 270 -12.26 -14.33 -14.85
C ALA A 270 -13.14 -15.59 -14.69
N GLY A 271 -12.87 -16.45 -13.71
CA GLY A 271 -13.56 -17.74 -13.56
C GLY A 271 -13.21 -18.76 -14.64
N LEU A 272 -12.08 -18.57 -15.34
CA LEU A 272 -11.52 -19.54 -16.28
C LEU A 272 -10.80 -20.67 -15.55
N LEU A 273 -10.02 -20.32 -14.52
CA LEU A 273 -9.36 -21.25 -13.61
C LEU A 273 -10.18 -21.38 -12.33
N LEU A 274 -10.60 -22.59 -11.99
CA LEU A 274 -11.41 -22.90 -10.82
C LEU A 274 -10.57 -23.71 -9.83
N VAL A 275 -10.72 -23.42 -8.54
CA VAL A 275 -10.14 -24.22 -7.45
C VAL A 275 -11.27 -24.83 -6.64
N TYR A 276 -11.30 -26.16 -6.57
CA TYR A 276 -12.33 -26.90 -5.85
C TYR A 276 -11.99 -27.03 -4.35
N PRO A 277 -12.98 -27.35 -3.49
CA PRO A 277 -12.78 -27.50 -2.04
C PRO A 277 -11.85 -28.63 -1.61
N ASP A 278 -11.45 -29.51 -2.52
CA ASP A 278 -10.40 -30.52 -2.39
C ASP A 278 -9.03 -30.04 -2.92
N TYR A 279 -8.94 -28.76 -3.27
CA TYR A 279 -7.79 -28.05 -3.83
C TYR A 279 -7.41 -28.44 -5.25
N HIS A 280 -8.20 -29.26 -5.94
CA HIS A 280 -7.97 -29.56 -7.35
C HIS A 280 -8.34 -28.38 -8.24
N ILE A 281 -7.51 -28.16 -9.26
CA ILE A 281 -7.74 -27.18 -10.29
C ILE A 281 -8.60 -27.82 -11.39
N ARG A 282 -9.58 -27.06 -11.88
CA ARG A 282 -10.32 -27.38 -13.11
C ARG A 282 -10.46 -26.15 -13.98
N VAL A 283 -10.49 -26.35 -15.29
CA VAL A 283 -10.82 -25.27 -16.22
C VAL A 283 -12.34 -25.19 -16.38
N ASN A 284 -12.88 -23.97 -16.36
CA ASN A 284 -14.28 -23.75 -16.61
C ASN A 284 -14.60 -23.99 -18.10
N ARG A 285 -15.06 -25.20 -18.43
CA ARG A 285 -15.34 -25.64 -19.80
C ARG A 285 -16.37 -24.76 -20.50
N GLN A 286 -17.36 -24.22 -19.78
CA GLN A 286 -18.35 -23.33 -20.35
C GLN A 286 -17.74 -21.97 -20.72
N HIS A 287 -16.93 -21.39 -19.83
CA HIS A 287 -16.21 -20.15 -20.11
C HIS A 287 -15.27 -20.33 -21.31
N LEU A 288 -14.52 -21.44 -21.33
CA LEU A 288 -13.60 -21.78 -22.42
C LEU A 288 -14.32 -21.95 -23.76
N ALA A 289 -15.49 -22.59 -23.78
CA ALA A 289 -16.33 -22.70 -24.97
C ALA A 289 -16.81 -21.33 -25.49
N ASN A 290 -17.06 -20.36 -24.60
CA ASN A 290 -17.40 -19.00 -25.00
C ASN A 290 -16.20 -18.32 -25.67
N LEU A 291 -15.01 -18.39 -25.07
CA LEU A 291 -13.77 -17.83 -25.64
C LEU A 291 -13.43 -18.44 -27.02
N ARG A 292 -13.67 -19.75 -27.21
CA ARG A 292 -13.53 -20.40 -28.53
C ARG A 292 -14.48 -19.81 -29.57
N ARG A 293 -15.75 -19.55 -29.21
CA ARG A 293 -16.72 -18.93 -30.11
C ARG A 293 -16.35 -17.49 -30.47
N GLU A 294 -15.69 -16.78 -29.57
CA GLU A 294 -15.14 -15.44 -29.78
C GLU A 294 -13.81 -15.43 -30.56
N GLY A 295 -13.22 -16.59 -30.85
CA GLY A 295 -11.96 -16.72 -31.58
C GLY A 295 -10.70 -16.46 -30.74
N VAL A 296 -10.80 -16.46 -29.40
CA VAL A 296 -9.72 -16.12 -28.46
C VAL A 296 -9.31 -17.31 -27.58
N SER A 297 -9.13 -18.49 -28.18
CA SER A 297 -8.80 -19.73 -27.47
C SER A 297 -7.35 -20.20 -27.59
N GLN A 298 -6.44 -19.38 -28.13
CA GLN A 298 -5.01 -19.74 -28.12
C GLN A 298 -4.50 -19.85 -26.68
N GLY A 299 -3.72 -20.89 -26.38
CA GLY A 299 -3.23 -21.19 -25.02
C GLY A 299 -4.16 -22.06 -24.17
N GLU A 300 -5.26 -22.57 -24.73
CA GLU A 300 -6.15 -23.50 -24.05
C GLU A 300 -5.44 -24.77 -23.53
N GLU A 301 -4.48 -25.30 -24.29
CA GLU A 301 -3.71 -26.49 -23.90
C GLU A 301 -2.98 -26.24 -22.58
N SER A 302 -2.28 -25.11 -22.45
CA SER A 302 -1.60 -24.72 -21.22
C SER A 302 -2.55 -24.57 -20.02
N MET A 303 -3.79 -24.13 -20.25
CA MET A 303 -4.81 -24.11 -19.18
C MET A 303 -5.28 -25.52 -18.83
N SER A 304 -5.45 -26.38 -19.83
CA SER A 304 -5.90 -27.76 -19.65
C SER A 304 -4.86 -28.62 -18.93
N GLU A 305 -3.56 -28.35 -19.14
CA GLU A 305 -2.45 -28.98 -18.40
C GLU A 305 -2.51 -28.71 -16.89
N LEU A 306 -3.18 -27.62 -16.47
CA LEU A 306 -3.39 -27.33 -15.05
C LEU A 306 -4.49 -28.21 -14.42
N GLU A 307 -5.37 -28.82 -15.22
CA GLU A 307 -6.44 -29.67 -14.69
C GLU A 307 -5.88 -30.84 -13.86
N CYS A 308 -6.64 -31.25 -12.84
CA CYS A 308 -6.32 -32.35 -11.93
C CYS A 308 -5.07 -32.13 -11.06
N ASN A 309 -4.27 -31.08 -11.29
CA ASN A 309 -3.26 -30.64 -10.34
C ASN A 309 -3.93 -30.08 -9.08
N THR A 310 -3.25 -30.20 -7.94
CA THR A 310 -3.63 -29.51 -6.73
C THR A 310 -2.90 -28.18 -6.63
N ILE A 311 -3.58 -27.14 -6.15
CA ILE A 311 -2.85 -25.95 -5.73
C ILE A 311 -1.95 -26.31 -4.55
N TRP A 312 -0.79 -25.69 -4.50
CA TRP A 312 0.01 -25.68 -3.29
C TRP A 312 -0.66 -24.78 -2.26
N VAL A 313 -0.85 -25.31 -1.05
CA VAL A 313 -1.48 -24.64 0.07
C VAL A 313 -0.48 -24.43 1.22
N PRO A 314 -0.72 -23.46 2.12
CA PRO A 314 0.11 -23.26 3.30
C PRO A 314 0.26 -24.52 4.16
N GLU A 315 1.43 -24.69 4.76
CA GLU A 315 1.73 -25.85 5.62
C GLU A 315 0.80 -25.89 6.84
N ARG A 316 0.56 -24.74 7.45
CA ARG A 316 -0.30 -24.54 8.61
C ARG A 316 -1.77 -24.70 8.23
N PRO A 317 -2.50 -25.70 8.78
CA PRO A 317 -3.91 -25.93 8.42
C PRO A 317 -4.83 -24.73 8.61
N GLU A 318 -4.56 -23.89 9.62
CA GLU A 318 -5.32 -22.68 9.92
C GLU A 318 -5.15 -21.56 8.88
N GLU A 319 -4.07 -21.59 8.09
CA GLU A 319 -3.80 -20.64 7.00
C GLU A 319 -4.25 -21.18 5.64
N ARG A 320 -4.76 -22.42 5.55
CA ARG A 320 -5.20 -23.00 4.27
C ARG A 320 -6.51 -22.38 3.78
N PRO A 321 -6.74 -22.33 2.46
CA PRO A 321 -8.00 -21.90 1.89
C PRO A 321 -9.18 -22.65 2.51
N ALA A 322 -10.14 -21.88 3.03
CA ALA A 322 -11.33 -22.44 3.63
C ALA A 322 -12.23 -23.06 2.55
N ARG A 323 -12.79 -24.23 2.84
CA ARG A 323 -13.62 -24.96 1.87
C ARG A 323 -14.88 -24.16 1.55
N GLU A 324 -15.45 -23.48 2.54
CA GLU A 324 -16.60 -22.60 2.42
C GLU A 324 -16.37 -21.43 1.44
N TYR A 325 -15.17 -20.84 1.41
CA TYR A 325 -14.84 -19.77 0.46
C TYR A 325 -14.68 -20.31 -0.95
N LEU A 326 -14.05 -21.47 -1.12
CA LEU A 326 -13.92 -22.13 -2.42
C LEU A 326 -15.30 -22.52 -2.98
N HIS A 327 -16.18 -23.10 -2.15
CA HIS A 327 -17.57 -23.35 -2.53
C HIS A 327 -18.30 -22.06 -2.95
N LYS A 328 -18.23 -21.01 -2.13
CA LYS A 328 -18.88 -19.72 -2.43
C LYS A 328 -18.35 -19.13 -3.74
N ARG A 329 -17.03 -19.22 -4.01
CA ARG A 329 -16.42 -18.78 -5.26
C ARG A 329 -16.92 -19.55 -6.47
N LEU A 330 -17.08 -20.88 -6.36
CA LEU A 330 -17.67 -21.69 -7.43
C LEU A 330 -19.13 -21.29 -7.70
N SER A 331 -19.92 -21.08 -6.66
CA SER A 331 -21.31 -20.60 -6.80
C SER A 331 -21.41 -19.22 -7.46
N LEU A 332 -20.50 -18.29 -7.13
CA LEU A 332 -20.44 -16.97 -7.77
C LEU A 332 -20.17 -17.03 -9.28
N HIS A 333 -19.50 -18.08 -9.75
CA HIS A 333 -19.24 -18.35 -11.17
C HIS A 333 -20.26 -19.32 -11.80
N GLY A 334 -21.37 -19.61 -11.11
CA GLY A 334 -22.43 -20.49 -11.62
C GLY A 334 -22.04 -21.96 -11.73
N ILE A 335 -21.00 -22.40 -11.00
CA ILE A 335 -20.56 -23.79 -10.99
C ILE A 335 -21.31 -24.55 -9.90
N PRO A 336 -22.04 -25.63 -10.22
CA PRO A 336 -22.70 -26.46 -9.22
C PRO A 336 -21.67 -27.17 -8.35
N VAL A 337 -21.90 -27.17 -7.04
CA VAL A 337 -21.00 -27.71 -6.00
C VAL A 337 -21.73 -28.62 -5.04
#